data_AF-A0A1V5QYR8-F1
#
_entry.id   AF-A0A1V5QYR8-F1
#
_cell.length_a   1.000
_cell.length_b   1.000
_cell.length_c   1.000
_cell.angle_alpha   90.00
_cell.angle_beta   90.00
_cell.angle_gamma   90.00
#
_symmetry.space_group_name_H-M   'P 1'
#
loop_
_entity.id
_entity.type
_entity.pdbx_description
1 polymer ?
#
loop_
_entity_poly.entity_id
_entity_poly.type
_entity_poly.pdbx_seq_one_letter_code
_entity_poly.pdbx_strand_id
1 'polypeptide(L)'
;MNLYSLIKSFSFYLILSATAHLNAMDHGNGQHNQPATIQSRYMVLKSSCPRLTPLNHLHLKNYMQRCEEFKRSAIVKGEQEIASEMNKKIGQIRMFLDRNNLL
;
A
#
# COMPACT_ATOMS: atom_id res chain seq x y z
N MET A 1 -12.68 -37.76 -16.18
CA MET A 1 -12.39 -36.32 -16.33
C MET A 1 -12.65 -35.66 -14.99
N ASN A 2 -11.60 -35.13 -14.35
CA ASN A 2 -11.61 -34.78 -12.93
C ASN A 2 -12.43 -33.52 -12.63
N LEU A 3 -13.27 -33.62 -11.60
CA LEU A 3 -14.16 -32.59 -11.04
C LEU A 3 -13.46 -31.25 -10.72
N TYR A 4 -12.13 -31.29 -10.54
CA TYR A 4 -11.27 -30.14 -10.24
C TYR A 4 -11.11 -29.13 -11.39
N SER A 5 -11.39 -29.50 -12.64
CA SER A 5 -11.28 -28.56 -13.77
C SER A 5 -12.51 -27.68 -13.98
N LEU A 6 -13.67 -28.05 -13.46
CA LEU A 6 -14.89 -27.24 -13.61
C LEU A 6 -14.93 -26.04 -12.64
N ILE A 7 -14.26 -26.15 -11.49
CA ILE A 7 -14.28 -25.13 -10.43
C ILE A 7 -13.42 -23.91 -10.80
N LYS A 8 -12.38 -24.09 -11.64
CA LYS A 8 -11.52 -22.96 -12.04
C LYS A 8 -12.18 -21.96 -12.99
N SER A 9 -13.27 -22.33 -13.67
CA SER A 9 -13.96 -21.44 -14.61
C SER A 9 -15.10 -20.64 -13.97
N PHE A 10 -15.57 -21.02 -12.76
CA PHE A 10 -16.69 -20.35 -12.10
C PHE A 10 -16.27 -19.21 -11.15
N SER A 11 -15.02 -19.18 -10.68
CA SER A 11 -14.54 -18.13 -9.77
C SER A 11 -14.15 -16.82 -10.48
N PHE A 12 -14.20 -16.75 -11.80
CA PHE A 12 -13.78 -15.57 -12.56
C PHE A 12 -14.92 -14.68 -13.08
N TYR A 13 -16.19 -15.09 -12.91
CA TYR A 13 -17.35 -14.36 -13.46
C TYR A 13 -18.41 -13.94 -12.42
N LEU A 14 -18.20 -14.21 -11.12
CA LEU A 14 -19.20 -13.94 -10.06
C LEU A 14 -18.94 -12.65 -9.25
N ILE A 15 -18.16 -11.71 -9.77
CA ILE A 15 -18.01 -10.38 -9.18
C ILE A 15 -18.23 -9.29 -10.24
N LEU A 16 -19.24 -9.46 -11.11
CA LEU A 16 -19.58 -8.45 -12.12
C LEU A 16 -21.04 -7.98 -12.10
N SER A 17 -21.90 -8.42 -11.18
CA SER A 17 -23.29 -7.93 -11.21
C SER A 17 -24.04 -8.16 -9.91
N ALA A 18 -24.08 -7.14 -9.06
CA ALA A 18 -25.20 -6.90 -8.15
C ALA A 18 -25.32 -5.39 -7.95
N THR A 19 -25.79 -4.73 -9.01
CA THR A 19 -26.18 -3.33 -8.98
C THR A 19 -27.61 -3.23 -8.47
N ALA A 20 -27.84 -2.20 -7.66
CA ALA A 20 -29.11 -1.50 -7.44
C ALA A 20 -30.22 -2.17 -6.60
N HIS A 21 -30.53 -1.49 -5.50
CA HIS A 21 -31.84 -1.05 -4.98
C HIS A 21 -31.72 -0.97 -3.45
N LEU A 22 -32.21 0.00 -2.69
CA LEU A 22 -32.96 1.24 -2.88
C LEU A 22 -32.94 1.90 -1.48
N ASN A 23 -32.91 3.23 -1.42
CA ASN A 23 -33.42 4.08 -0.35
C ASN A 23 -33.32 3.59 1.11
N ALA A 24 -32.31 4.09 1.82
CA ALA A 24 -32.48 4.53 3.20
C ALA A 24 -31.68 5.83 3.38
N MET A 25 -32.38 6.97 3.31
CA MET A 25 -32.01 8.13 4.12
C MET A 25 -31.95 7.63 5.56
N ASP A 26 -30.76 7.56 6.15
CA ASP A 26 -30.45 8.05 7.50
C ASP A 26 -29.00 7.68 7.87
N HIS A 27 -28.43 8.48 8.77
CA HIS A 27 -27.04 8.50 9.20
C HIS A 27 -26.38 7.15 9.53
N GLY A 28 -25.13 7.00 9.09
CA GLY A 28 -24.16 6.16 9.79
C GLY A 28 -23.36 5.20 8.92
N ASN A 29 -22.04 5.41 8.92
CA ASN A 29 -21.04 4.36 8.79
C ASN A 29 -20.82 3.72 7.38
N GLY A 30 -20.31 4.51 6.44
CA GLY A 30 -19.89 4.06 5.10
C GLY A 30 -18.38 3.96 4.88
N GLN A 31 -17.59 3.64 5.92
CA GLN A 31 -16.12 3.77 5.89
C GLN A 31 -15.37 2.46 5.56
N HIS A 32 -15.87 1.60 4.67
CA HIS A 32 -15.18 0.33 4.38
C HIS A 32 -14.88 -0.01 2.92
N ASN A 33 -15.27 0.77 1.90
CA ASN A 33 -15.00 0.36 0.50
C ASN A 33 -14.65 1.52 -0.46
N GLN A 34 -13.99 2.58 0.02
CA GLN A 34 -13.30 3.49 -0.91
C GLN A 34 -11.89 2.95 -1.20
N PRO A 35 -11.43 2.95 -2.47
CA PRO A 35 -10.04 2.66 -2.76
C PRO A 35 -9.18 3.61 -1.92
N ALA A 36 -8.32 3.05 -1.07
CA ALA A 36 -7.49 3.82 -0.15
C ALA A 36 -6.76 4.92 -0.93
N THR A 37 -7.09 6.19 -0.65
CA THR A 37 -6.45 7.35 -1.27
C THR A 37 -4.94 7.28 -1.06
N ILE A 38 -4.16 7.94 -1.93
CA ILE A 38 -2.71 8.02 -1.71
C ILE A 38 -2.43 8.58 -0.31
N GLN A 39 -3.23 9.53 0.16
CA GLN A 39 -3.14 10.06 1.52
C GLN A 39 -3.33 9.01 2.62
N SER A 40 -4.35 8.14 2.53
CA SER A 40 -4.57 7.13 3.57
C SER A 40 -3.47 6.06 3.56
N ARG A 41 -3.01 5.65 2.37
CA ARG A 41 -1.86 4.74 2.21
C ARG A 41 -0.57 5.35 2.74
N TYR A 42 -0.37 6.65 2.51
CA TYR A 42 0.76 7.39 3.05
C TYR A 42 0.75 7.39 4.59
N MET A 43 -0.40 7.66 5.21
CA MET A 43 -0.53 7.63 6.68
C MET A 43 -0.19 6.25 7.26
N VAL A 44 -0.67 5.16 6.66
CA VAL A 44 -0.32 3.79 7.09
C VAL A 44 1.18 3.53 6.94
N LEU A 45 1.78 3.96 5.84
CA LEU A 45 3.21 3.78 5.59
C LEU A 45 4.06 4.58 6.59
N LYS A 46 3.62 5.79 6.95
CA LYS A 46 4.28 6.64 7.95
C LYS A 46 4.22 6.03 9.35
N SER A 47 3.05 5.52 9.75
CA SER A 47 2.83 4.88 11.04
C SER A 47 3.58 3.54 11.20
N SER A 48 3.87 2.87 10.08
CA SER A 48 4.63 1.61 10.05
C SER A 48 6.15 1.81 9.92
N CYS A 49 6.65 3.03 10.15
CA CYS A 49 8.08 3.31 10.06
C CYS A 49 8.89 2.45 11.04
N PRO A 50 9.77 1.55 10.56
CA PRO A 50 10.67 0.80 11.42
C PRO A 50 11.69 1.73 12.11
N ARG A 51 12.12 1.34 13.31
CA ARG A 51 13.20 2.03 14.04
C ARG A 51 14.53 1.82 13.31
N LEU A 52 15.32 2.88 13.16
CA LEU A 52 16.67 2.84 12.60
C LEU A 52 17.63 2.20 13.60
N THR A 53 17.82 0.89 13.48
CA THR A 53 18.76 0.09 14.29
C THR A 53 19.41 -0.96 13.40
N PRO A 54 20.69 -1.30 13.60
CA PRO A 54 21.39 -2.31 12.79
C PRO A 54 20.70 -3.68 12.83
N LEU A 55 20.12 -4.05 13.97
CA LEU A 55 19.41 -5.32 14.16
C LEU A 55 18.18 -5.45 13.25
N ASN A 56 17.60 -4.33 12.82
CA ASN A 56 16.41 -4.30 11.97
C ASN A 56 16.72 -4.04 10.48
N HIS A 57 17.97 -4.16 10.04
CA HIS A 57 18.37 -3.77 8.68
C HIS A 57 17.56 -4.46 7.56
N LEU A 58 17.19 -5.73 7.71
CA LEU A 58 16.31 -6.40 6.74
C LEU A 58 14.94 -5.74 6.65
N HIS A 59 14.36 -5.38 7.79
CA HIS A 59 13.08 -4.67 7.85
C HIS A 59 13.19 -3.26 7.27
N LEU A 60 14.32 -2.58 7.49
CA LEU A 60 14.64 -1.29 6.88
C LEU A 60 14.75 -1.38 5.36
N LYS A 61 15.42 -2.41 4.81
CA LYS A 61 15.50 -2.64 3.35
C LYS A 61 14.11 -2.87 2.75
N ASN A 62 13.31 -3.73 3.36
CA ASN A 62 11.94 -4.01 2.92
C ASN A 62 11.06 -2.76 2.97
N TYR A 63 11.15 -1.99 4.05
CA TYR A 63 10.41 -0.73 4.18
C TYR A 63 10.87 0.31 3.17
N MET A 64 12.19 0.43 2.93
CA MET A 64 12.74 1.31 1.89
C MET A 64 12.20 0.96 0.50
N GLN A 65 12.13 -0.33 0.15
CA GLN A 65 11.54 -0.78 -1.11
C GLN A 65 10.05 -0.40 -1.20
N ARG A 66 9.27 -0.59 -0.13
CA ARG A 66 7.86 -0.15 -0.08
C ARG A 66 7.72 1.36 -0.27
N CYS A 67 8.62 2.16 0.32
CA CYS A 67 8.66 3.61 0.08
C CYS A 67 8.96 3.95 -1.38
N GLU A 68 9.85 3.22 -2.06
CA GLU A 68 10.14 3.44 -3.49
C GLU A 68 8.94 3.11 -4.40
N GLU A 69 8.25 2.01 -4.12
CA GLU A 69 7.01 1.63 -4.82
C GLU A 69 5.88 2.65 -4.59
N PHE A 70 5.74 3.11 -3.35
CA PHE A 70 4.74 4.11 -3.00
C PHE A 70 5.06 5.48 -3.60
N LYS A 71 6.32 5.92 -3.58
CA LYS A 71 6.80 7.15 -4.24
C LYS A 71 6.44 7.18 -5.71
N ARG A 72 6.71 6.08 -6.44
CA ARG A 72 6.33 5.96 -7.86
C ARG A 72 4.82 6.11 -8.06
N SER A 73 4.02 5.48 -7.19
CA SER A 73 2.57 5.60 -7.23
C SER A 73 2.08 7.03 -6.95
N ALA A 74 2.69 7.74 -6.00
CA ALA A 74 2.37 9.11 -5.67
C ALA A 74 2.68 10.07 -6.84
N ILE A 75 3.83 9.91 -7.51
CA ILE A 75 4.20 10.70 -8.69
C ILE A 75 3.17 10.54 -9.81
N VAL A 76 2.76 9.29 -10.12
CA VAL A 76 1.76 9.00 -11.17
C VAL A 76 0.40 9.63 -10.85
N LYS A 77 0.09 9.82 -9.56
CA LYS A 77 -1.16 10.44 -9.11
C LYS A 77 -1.07 11.96 -8.92
N GLY A 78 0.08 12.57 -9.20
CA GLY A 78 0.29 14.02 -9.05
C GLY A 78 0.59 14.47 -7.62
N GLU A 79 0.80 13.54 -6.70
CA GLU A 79 1.02 13.79 -5.26
C GLU A 79 2.51 14.09 -4.99
N GLN A 80 3.01 15.20 -5.53
CA GLN A 80 4.43 15.55 -5.52
C GLN A 80 4.99 15.78 -4.11
N GLU A 81 4.20 16.35 -3.21
CA GLU A 81 4.62 16.59 -1.82
C GLU A 81 4.88 15.26 -1.10
N ILE A 82 3.95 14.32 -1.21
CA ILE A 82 4.07 12.97 -0.64
C ILE A 82 5.27 12.24 -1.25
N ALA A 83 5.46 12.34 -2.56
CA ALA A 83 6.62 11.75 -3.24
C ALA A 83 7.95 12.34 -2.72
N SER A 84 8.00 13.65 -2.47
CA SER A 84 9.16 14.33 -1.88
C SER A 84 9.45 13.85 -0.46
N GLU A 85 8.42 13.73 0.38
CA GLU A 85 8.57 13.18 1.74
C GLU A 85 9.08 11.72 1.72
N MET A 86 8.56 10.89 0.80
CA MET A 86 9.07 9.53 0.61
C MET A 86 10.53 9.50 0.18
N ASN A 87 10.92 10.39 -0.73
CA ASN A 87 12.31 10.47 -1.18
C ASN A 87 13.26 10.83 -0.03
N LYS A 88 12.88 11.77 0.84
CA LYS A 88 13.62 12.10 2.07
C LYS A 88 13.75 10.87 2.99
N LYS A 89 12.66 10.13 3.18
CA LYS A 89 12.64 8.93 4.03
C LYS A 89 13.55 7.82 3.51
N ILE A 90 13.51 7.56 2.20
CA ILE A 90 14.39 6.61 1.52
C ILE A 90 15.86 7.02 1.73
N GLY A 91 16.17 8.31 1.53
CA GLY A 91 17.52 8.84 1.76
C GLY A 91 18.02 8.61 3.18
N GLN A 92 17.18 8.87 4.19
CA GLN A 92 17.51 8.61 5.60
C GLN A 92 17.84 7.14 5.86
N ILE A 93 17.03 6.21 5.34
CA ILE A 93 17.24 4.78 5.53
C ILE A 93 18.50 4.32 4.80
N ARG A 94 18.69 4.76 3.55
CA ARG A 94 19.87 4.41 2.75
C ARG A 94 21.16 4.87 3.42
N MET A 95 21.21 6.13 3.87
CA MET A 95 22.36 6.66 4.60
C MET A 95 22.64 5.88 5.88
N PHE A 96 21.59 5.49 6.61
CA PHE A 96 21.75 4.69 7.81
C PHE A 96 22.35 3.30 7.51
N LEU A 97 21.81 2.60 6.50
CA LEU A 97 22.30 1.28 6.10
C LEU A 97 23.74 1.33 5.61
N ASP A 98 24.07 2.32 4.78
CA ASP A 98 25.41 2.55 4.24
C ASP A 98 26.45 2.79 5.34
N ARG A 99 26.15 3.69 6.31
CA ARG A 99 27.02 3.98 7.45
C ARG A 99 27.31 2.76 8.36
N ASN A 100 26.43 1.76 8.33
CA ASN A 100 26.60 0.54 9.12
C ASN A 100 27.14 -0.64 8.28
N ASN A 101 27.50 -0.43 7.00
CA ASN A 101 27.89 -1.48 6.05
C ASN A 101 26.82 -2.58 5.88
N LEU A 102 25.55 -2.18 5.88
CA LEU A 102 24.40 -3.07 5.79
C LEU A 102 23.64 -2.92 4.47
N LEU A 103 24.15 -2.16 3.50
CA LEU A 103 23.47 -1.90 2.23
C LEU A 103 23.45 -3.13 1.32
#